data_AF-A0A7J8WXH6-F1
#
_entry.id   AF-A0A7J8WXH6-F1
#
_cell.length_a   1.000
_cell.length_b   1.000
_cell.length_c   1.000
_cell.angle_alpha   90.00
_cell.angle_beta   90.00
_cell.angle_gamma   90.00
#
_symmetry.space_group_name_H-M   'P 1'
#
loop_
_entity.id
_entity.type
_entity.pdbx_description
1 polymer ?
#
loop_
_entity_poly.entity_id
_entity_poly.type
_entity_poly.pdbx_seq_one_letter_code
_entity_poly.pdbx_strand_id
1 'polypeptide(L)' 'MGAYKADYDYDYLFKVVLIGDFGVGKTNFFSQFTKNEFSLESTSTIGVEFATRSIRVDDKLIKAQIWDTTSQE' A
#
# COMPACT_ATOMS: atom_id res chain seq x y z
N MET A 1 33.52 17.15 5.64
CA MET A 1 32.72 16.10 6.30
C MET A 1 31.25 16.34 5.94
N GLY A 2 30.82 15.90 4.76
CA GLY A 2 29.43 16.07 4.31
C GLY A 2 28.59 14.93 4.89
N ALA A 3 27.60 15.27 5.71
CA ALA A 3 26.66 14.28 6.23
C ALA A 3 25.92 13.62 5.05
N TYR A 4 25.86 12.29 5.05
CA TYR A 4 24.99 11.51 4.19
C TYR A 4 23.54 11.82 4.58
N LYS A 5 22.99 12.92 4.06
CA LYS A 5 21.57 13.19 4.14
C LYS A 5 20.94 12.18 3.19
N ALA A 6 20.39 11.09 3.72
CA ALA A 6 19.54 10.23 2.92
C ALA A 6 18.40 11.13 2.42
N ASP A 7 18.41 11.38 1.12
CA ASP A 7 17.53 12.29 0.40
C ASP A 7 16.14 11.66 0.31
N TYR A 8 15.54 11.40 1.47
CA TYR A 8 14.21 10.87 1.54
C TYR A 8 13.27 12.01 1.22
N ASP A 9 12.75 11.96 0.00
CA ASP A 9 11.71 12.82 -0.56
C ASP A 9 10.35 12.58 0.14
N TYR A 10 10.36 12.36 1.46
CA TYR A 10 9.20 12.11 2.32
C TYR A 10 9.57 12.31 3.80
N ASP A 11 8.63 12.84 4.59
CA ASP A 11 8.77 13.02 6.04
C ASP A 11 8.56 11.71 6.82
N TYR A 12 7.66 10.84 6.34
CA TYR A 12 7.30 9.59 7.02
C TYR A 12 7.18 8.42 6.05
N LEU A 13 7.56 7.23 6.53
CA LEU A 13 7.36 5.95 5.86
C LEU A 13 6.48 5.06 6.73
N PHE A 14 5.31 4.68 6.21
CA PHE A 14 4.46 3.67 6.86
C PHE A 14 4.47 2.38 6.06
N LYS A 15 4.55 1.26 6.78
CA LYS A 15 4.42 -0.08 6.24
C LYS A 15 3.09 -0.66 6.69
N VAL A 16 2.23 -1.02 5.74
CA VAL A 16 0.84 -1.43 5.99
C VAL A 16 0.61 -2.80 5.35
N VAL A 17 0.21 -3.79 6.14
CA VAL A 17 -0.13 -5.13 5.63
C VAL A 17 -1.64 -5.31 5.74
N LEU A 18 -2.28 -5.68 4.63
CA LEU A 18 -3.71 -5.97 4.58
C LEU A 18 -3.93 -7.44 4.94
N ILE A 19 -4.63 -7.65 6.06
CA ILE A 19 -5.02 -8.97 6.56
C ILE A 19 -6.55 -9.08 6.64
N GLY A 20 -7.05 -10.31 6.55
CA GLY A 20 -8.48 -10.62 6.64
C GLY A 20 -8.84 -11.85 5.83
N ASP A 21 -10.07 -12.32 5.96
CA ASP A 21 -10.54 -13.56 5.31
C ASP A 21 -10.58 -13.45 3.79
N PHE A 22 -10.67 -14.59 3.12
CA PHE A 22 -10.86 -14.66 1.69
C PHE A 22 -12.17 -13.95 1.27
N GLY A 23 -12.15 -13.21 0.15
CA GLY A 23 -13.34 -12.57 -0.40
C GLY A 23 -13.84 -11.31 0.31
N VAL A 24 -13.21 -10.84 1.40
CA VAL A 24 -13.64 -9.61 2.12
C VAL A 24 -13.32 -8.30 1.38
N GLY A 25 -12.67 -8.37 0.21
CA GLY A 25 -12.41 -7.22 -0.65
C GLY A 25 -11.06 -6.51 -0.45
N LYS A 26 -10.06 -7.17 0.18
CA LYS A 26 -8.71 -6.59 0.37
C LYS A 26 -8.07 -6.12 -0.93
N THR A 27 -8.14 -6.94 -1.98
CA THR A 27 -7.64 -6.62 -3.34
C THR A 27 -8.33 -5.40 -3.95
N ASN A 28 -9.64 -5.25 -3.75
CA ASN A 28 -10.39 -4.08 -4.21
C ASN A 28 -10.02 -2.82 -3.44
N PHE A 29 -9.86 -2.91 -2.11
CA PHE A 29 -9.35 -1.79 -1.32
C PHE A 29 -7.95 -1.37 -1.76
N PHE A 30 -7.06 -2.34 -1.94
CA PHE A 30 -5.69 -2.12 -2.42
C PHE A 30 -5.70 -1.43 -3.79
N SER A 31 -6.48 -1.92 -4.75
CA SER A 31 -6.59 -1.37 -6.10
C SER A 31 -7.20 0.03 -6.11
N GLN A 32 -8.25 0.26 -5.32
CA GLN A 32 -8.86 1.57 -5.18
C GLN A 32 -7.88 2.57 -4.56
N PHE A 33 -7.11 2.15 -3.56
CA PHE A 33 -6.14 3.00 -2.90
C PHE A 33 -4.92 3.30 -3.79
N THR A 34 -4.45 2.35 -4.59
CA THR A 34 -3.18 2.48 -5.32
C THR A 34 -3.36 2.97 -6.75
N LYS A 35 -4.44 2.55 -7.41
CA LYS A 35 -4.73 2.80 -8.83
C LYS A 35 -6.03 3.58 -9.06
N ASN A 36 -6.84 3.81 -8.02
CA ASN A 36 -8.18 4.38 -8.14
C ASN A 36 -9.11 3.52 -9.01
N GLU A 37 -8.94 2.20 -8.95
CA GLU A 37 -9.69 1.19 -9.70
C GLU A 37 -10.53 0.31 -8.77
N PHE A 38 -11.74 -0.03 -9.22
CA PHE A 38 -12.64 -0.95 -8.53
C PHE A 38 -13.19 -1.97 -9.52
N SER A 39 -13.16 -3.26 -9.16
CA SER A 39 -13.73 -4.33 -9.97
C SER A 39 -14.72 -5.17 -9.17
N LEU A 40 -15.96 -5.28 -9.69
CA LEU A 40 -16.96 -6.21 -9.15
C LEU A 40 -16.56 -7.68 -9.37
N GLU A 41 -15.70 -7.93 -10.36
CA GLU A 41 -15.14 -9.26 -10.68
C GLU A 41 -13.72 -9.40 -10.11
N SER A 42 -13.36 -8.66 -9.06
CA SER A 42 -12.04 -8.80 -8.45
C SER A 42 -11.82 -10.23 -7.97
N THR A 43 -10.94 -10.96 -8.65
CA THR A 43 -10.49 -12.26 -8.20
C THR A 43 -9.53 -12.08 -7.04
N SER A 44 -9.49 -13.05 -6.13
CA SER A 44 -8.56 -12.97 -5.00
C SER A 44 -7.12 -13.02 -5.49
N THR A 45 -6.28 -12.22 -4.85
CA THR A 45 -4.85 -12.17 -5.14
C THR A 45 -4.23 -13.56 -4.96
N ILE A 46 -3.59 -14.08 -6.01
CA ILE A 46 -2.75 -15.28 -5.91
C ILE A 46 -1.37 -14.81 -5.49
N GLY A 47 -1.09 -14.81 -4.19
CA GLY A 47 0.19 -14.42 -3.60
C GLY A 47 0.16 -13.09 -2.86
N VAL A 48 1.24 -12.31 -2.98
CA VAL A 48 1.41 -11.01 -2.32
C VAL A 48 1.55 -9.92 -3.38
N GLU A 49 0.68 -8.93 -3.33
CA GLU A 49 0.79 -7.69 -4.10
C GLU A 49 1.39 -6.58 -3.25
N PHE A 50 2.19 -5.72 -3.89
CA PHE A 50 2.89 -4.61 -3.24
C PHE A 50 2.75 -3.34 -4.05
N ALA A 51 2.45 -2.23 -3.36
CA ALA A 51 2.44 -0.91 -3.95
C ALA A 51 2.97 0.12 -2.98
N THR A 52 3.43 1.24 -3.53
CA THR A 52 3.81 2.42 -2.76
C THR A 52 3.02 3.62 -3.26
N ARG A 53 2.48 4.40 -2.32
CA ARG A 53 1.77 5.65 -2.62
C ARG A 53 2.30 6.77 -1.73
N SER A 54 2.65 7.89 -2.35
CA SER A 54 2.97 9.12 -1.62
C SER A 54 1.70 9.95 -1.46
N ILE A 55 1.42 10.37 -0.22
CA ILE A 55 0.24 11.15 0.13
C ILE A 55 0.70 12.34 0.97
N ARG A 56 0.18 13.52 0.67
CA ARG A 56 0.40 14.70 1.49
C ARG A 56 -0.71 14.78 2.54
N VAL A 57 -0.32 14.77 3.81
CA VAL A 57 -1.23 14.97 4.94
C VAL A 57 -0.68 16.18 5.70
N ASP A 58 -1.47 17.25 5.73
CA ASP A 58 -1.03 18.59 6.14
C ASP A 58 0.24 19.02 5.36
N ASP A 59 1.31 19.38 6.07
CA ASP A 59 2.60 19.77 5.50
C ASP A 59 3.62 18.63 5.46
N LYS A 60 3.15 17.38 5.63
CA LYS A 60 3.99 16.20 5.69
C LYS A 60 3.76 15.30 4.49
N LEU A 61 4.85 14.92 3.83
CA LEU A 61 4.82 13.97 2.74
C LEU A 61 5.00 12.56 3.30
N ILE A 62 3.96 11.75 3.17
CA ILE A 62 3.92 10.40 3.71
C ILE A 62 4.07 9.40 2.57
N LYS A 63 5.05 8.52 2.66
CA LYS A 63 5.20 7.36 1.79
C LYS A 63 4.56 6.15 2.45
N ALA A 64 3.44 5.67 1.91
CA ALA A 64 2.79 4.45 2.37
C ALA A 64 3.22 3.28 1.48
N GLN A 65 3.79 2.25 2.10
CA GLN A 65 4.08 0.96 1.49
C GLN A 65 3.00 -0.02 1.93
N ILE A 66 2.27 -0.60 0.98
CA ILE A 66 1.13 -1.47 1.27
C ILE A 66 1.38 -2.83 0.67
N TRP A 67 1.14 -3.86 1.46
CA TRP A 67 1.17 -5.25 1.05
C TRP A 67 -0.26 -5.81 1.11
N ASP A 68 -0.81 -6.19 -0.04
CA ASP A 68 -2.01 -7.02 -0.10
C ASP A 68 -1.58 -8.49 -0.04
N THR A 69 -1.86 -9.15 1.07
CA THR A 69 -1.52 -10.56 1.26
C THR A 69 -2.78 -11.39 1.13
N THR A 70 -2.72 -12.45 0.34
CA THR A 70 -3.73 -13.50 0.42
C THR A 70 -3.67 -14.18 1.79
N SER A 71 -4.82 -14.51 2.36
CA SER A 71 -4.88 -15.45 3.48
C SER A 71 -4.47 -16.81 2.93
N GLN A 72 -3.31 -17.34 3.37
CA GLN A 72 -3.04 -18.77 3.26
C GLN A 72 -4.07 -19.51 4.12
N GLU A 73 -4.72 -20.54 3.58
CA GLU A 73 -5.42 -21.53 4.40
C GLU A 73 -4.47 -22.17 5.43
#